data_AF-A0A2E9QHX8-F1
#
_entry.id   AF-A0A2E9QHX8-F1
#
_cell.length_a   1.000
_cell.length_b   1.000
_cell.length_c   1.000
_cell.angle_alpha   90.00
_cell.angle_beta   90.00
_cell.angle_gamma   90.00
#
_symmetry.space_group_name_H-M   'P 1'
#
loop_
_entity.id
_entity.type
_entity.pdbx_description
1 polymer ?
#
loop_
_entity_poly.entity_id
_entity_poly.type
_entity_poly.pdbx_seq_one_letter_code
_entity_poly.pdbx_strand_id
1 'polypeptide(L)'
;MRPVNIDKKRHLIKAISWNLLAMTTTYLVLTILPPYFGLQGISKEGAGFLTIVDRVIKLILYYGHERVWFTSNWGVIKPNKN
;
A
#
# COMPACT_ATOMS: atom_id res chain seq x y z
N MET A 1 8.75 -28.24 -11.78
CA MET A 1 8.93 -26.78 -11.54
C MET A 1 10.14 -26.60 -10.64
N ARG A 2 11.15 -25.80 -11.03
CA ARG A 2 12.27 -25.48 -10.12
C ARG A 2 11.76 -24.56 -9.02
N PRO A 3 12.06 -24.81 -7.73
CA PRO A 3 11.63 -23.92 -6.65
C PRO A 3 12.31 -22.55 -6.84
N VAL A 4 11.51 -21.51 -7.04
CA VAL A 4 12.01 -20.14 -7.06
C VAL A 4 12.39 -19.82 -5.61
N ASN A 5 13.68 -19.71 -5.33
CA ASN A 5 14.16 -19.30 -4.01
C ASN A 5 13.95 -17.78 -3.91
N ILE A 6 12.80 -17.38 -3.34
CA ILE A 6 12.54 -15.96 -3.11
C ILE A 6 13.20 -15.57 -1.79
N ASP A 7 14.08 -14.57 -1.85
CA ASP A 7 14.73 -14.04 -0.67
C ASP A 7 13.71 -13.60 0.38
N LYS A 8 13.75 -14.23 1.55
CA LYS A 8 12.90 -13.88 2.71
C LYS A 8 13.00 -12.40 3.06
N LYS A 9 14.18 -11.80 2.87
CA LYS A 9 14.43 -10.36 3.06
C LYS A 9 13.61 -9.50 2.10
N ARG A 10 13.47 -9.91 0.83
CA ARG A 10 12.68 -9.18 -0.18
C ARG A 10 11.20 -9.17 0.18
N HIS A 11 10.68 -10.29 0.65
CA HIS A 11 9.29 -10.37 1.13
C HIS A 11 9.04 -9.46 2.33
N LEU A 12 9.98 -9.44 3.29
CA LEU A 12 9.87 -8.56 4.47
C LEU A 12 9.89 -7.08 4.08
N ILE A 13 10.81 -6.67 3.19
CA ILE A 13 10.89 -5.29 2.71
C ILE A 13 9.60 -4.91 1.96
N LYS A 14 9.10 -5.76 1.05
CA LYS A 14 7.83 -5.51 0.35
C LYS A 14 6.68 -5.32 1.34
N ALA A 15 6.62 -6.17 2.37
CA ALA A 15 5.58 -6.10 3.39
C ALA A 15 5.68 -4.79 4.19
N ILE A 16 6.87 -4.38 4.62
CA ILE A 16 7.07 -3.11 5.35
C ILE A 16 6.74 -1.91 4.47
N SER A 17 7.22 -1.87 3.23
CA SER A 17 6.92 -0.80 2.27
C SER A 17 5.41 -0.65 2.06
N TRP A 18 4.71 -1.78 1.88
CA TRP A 18 3.26 -1.77 1.73
C TRP A 18 2.55 -1.29 3.01
N ASN A 19 2.99 -1.74 4.19
CA ASN A 19 2.37 -1.35 5.45
C ASN A 19 2.54 0.14 5.73
N LEU A 20 3.72 0.72 5.45
CA LEU A 20 3.96 2.15 5.63
C LEU A 20 3.00 2.98 4.77
N LEU A 21 2.85 2.59 3.49
CA LEU A 21 1.97 3.25 2.53
C LEU A 21 0.49 3.13 2.95
N ALA A 22 0.08 1.95 3.39
CA ALA A 22 -1.29 1.70 3.86
C ALA A 22 -1.60 2.49 5.15
N MET A 23 -0.67 2.57 6.10
CA MET A 23 -0.81 3.35 7.33
C MET A 23 -0.96 4.84 7.01
N THR A 24 -0.08 5.39 6.18
CA THR A 24 -0.16 6.80 5.75
C THR A 24 -1.48 7.09 5.06
N THR A 25 -1.93 6.21 4.17
CA THR A 25 -3.23 6.37 3.46
C THR A 25 -4.39 6.44 4.45
N THR A 26 -4.43 5.53 5.42
CA THR A 26 -5.51 5.50 6.43
C THR A 26 -5.52 6.78 7.24
N TYR A 27 -4.34 7.23 7.69
CA TYR A 27 -4.22 8.46 8.45
C TYR A 27 -4.72 9.66 7.65
N LEU A 28 -4.32 9.79 6.38
CA LEU A 28 -4.78 10.86 5.50
C LEU A 28 -6.29 10.79 5.26
N VAL A 29 -6.84 9.61 5.01
CA VAL A 29 -8.29 9.45 4.81
C VAL A 29 -9.06 9.83 6.06
N LEU A 30 -8.63 9.40 7.24
CA LEU A 30 -9.34 9.70 8.49
C LEU A 30 -9.16 11.13 8.99
N THR A 31 -8.11 11.84 8.57
CA THR A 31 -7.85 13.22 9.01
C THR A 31 -8.35 14.27 8.01
N ILE A 32 -8.15 14.01 6.72
CA ILE A 32 -8.48 14.95 5.64
C ILE A 32 -9.92 14.74 5.18
N LEU A 33 -10.40 13.51 5.02
CA LEU A 33 -11.70 13.28 4.39
C LEU A 33 -12.89 13.79 5.25
N PRO A 34 -12.97 13.55 6.58
CA PRO A 34 -14.12 13.99 7.38
C PRO A 34 -14.44 15.49 7.33
N PRO A 35 -13.48 16.42 7.51
CA PRO A 35 -13.78 17.85 7.44
C PRO A 35 -14.25 18.30 6.06
N TYR A 36 -13.80 17.66 4.96
CA TYR A 36 -14.23 18.01 3.60
C TYR A 36 -15.68 17.60 3.30
N PHE A 37 -16.17 16.54 3.93
CA PHE A 37 -17.56 16.07 3.75
C PHE A 37 -18.52 16.60 4.83
N GLY A 38 -18.08 17.53 5.67
CA GLY A 38 -18.90 18.07 6.76
C GLY A 38 -19.26 17.04 7.84
N LEU A 39 -18.51 15.94 7.92
CA LEU A 39 -18.69 14.89 8.93
C LEU A 39 -18.12 15.40 10.26
N GLN A 40 -18.92 16.17 11.01
CA GLN A 40 -18.59 16.58 12.38
C GLN A 40 -18.85 15.39 13.32
N GLY A 41 -17.78 14.66 13.63
CA GLY A 41 -17.83 13.45 14.44
C GLY A 41 -18.03 12.19 13.60
N ILE A 42 -17.36 11.10 13.99
CA ILE A 42 -17.48 9.81 13.31
C ILE A 42 -18.84 9.20 13.70
N SER A 43 -19.90 9.58 13.00
CA SER A 43 -21.15 8.81 13.06
C SER A 43 -20.89 7.40 12.50
N LYS A 44 -21.69 6.41 12.91
CA LYS A 44 -21.57 5.03 12.38
C LYS A 44 -21.67 4.99 10.85
N GLU A 45 -22.46 5.89 10.27
CA GLU A 45 -22.65 6.04 8.83
C GLU A 45 -21.40 6.64 8.16
N GLY A 46 -20.78 7.66 8.77
CA GLY A 46 -19.53 8.25 8.29
C GLY A 46 -18.37 7.26 8.32
N ALA A 47 -18.28 6.44 9.38
CA ALA A 47 -17.24 5.41 9.53
C ALA A 47 -17.26 4.37 8.39
N GLY A 48 -18.46 3.93 7.98
CA GLY A 48 -18.63 2.98 6.89
C GLY A 48 -18.13 3.55 5.56
N PHE A 49 -18.55 4.78 5.24
CA PHE A 49 -18.10 5.48 4.03
C PHE A 49 -16.58 5.69 4.00
N LEU A 50 -16.00 6.21 5.10
CA LEU A 50 -14.55 6.41 5.24
C LEU A 50 -13.77 5.11 5.03
N THR A 51 -14.27 4.00 5.58
CA THR A 51 -13.63 2.68 5.44
C THR A 51 -13.68 2.18 4.00
N ILE A 52 -14.80 2.36 3.30
CA ILE A 52 -14.93 1.98 1.89
C ILE A 52 -13.98 2.81 1.04
N VAL A 53 -13.95 4.13 1.24
CA VAL A 53 -13.05 5.04 0.50
C VAL A 53 -11.59 4.69 0.75
N ASP A 54 -11.18 4.50 2.01
CA ASP A 54 -9.83 4.04 2.36
C ASP A 54 -9.49 2.73 1.64
N ARG A 55 -10.41 1.77 1.59
CA ARG A 55 -10.18 0.49 0.94
C ARG A 55 -9.97 0.62 -0.57
N VAL A 56 -10.78 1.45 -1.23
CA VAL A 56 -10.66 1.72 -2.68
C VAL A 56 -9.35 2.43 -3.00
N ILE A 57 -8.98 3.45 -2.22
CA ILE A 57 -7.71 4.17 -2.39
C ILE A 57 -6.54 3.21 -2.22
N LYS A 58 -6.57 2.34 -1.20
CA LYS A 58 -5.54 1.32 -1.00
C LYS A 58 -5.47 0.34 -2.16
N LEU A 59 -6.56 -0.04 -2.81
CA LEU A 59 -6.50 -0.91 -3.99
C LEU A 59 -5.76 -0.24 -5.15
N ILE A 60 -6.02 1.04 -5.39
CA ILE A 60 -5.34 1.83 -6.43
C ILE A 60 -3.85 1.97 -6.08
N LEU A 61 -3.53 2.34 -4.84
CA LEU A 61 -2.16 2.46 -4.36
C LEU A 61 -1.42 1.13 -4.34
N TYR A 62 -2.10 0.01 -4.05
CA TYR A 62 -1.54 -1.32 -4.13
C TYR A 62 -1.09 -1.64 -5.55
N TYR A 63 -1.96 -1.40 -6.53
CA TYR A 63 -1.62 -1.59 -7.93
C TYR A 63 -0.41 -0.72 -8.32
N GLY A 64 -0.43 0.57 -7.97
CA GLY A 64 0.70 1.47 -8.21
C GLY A 64 2.00 1.00 -7.53
N HIS A 65 1.92 0.59 -6.26
CA HIS A 65 3.04 0.07 -5.48
C HIS A 65 3.61 -1.20 -6.11
N GLU A 66 2.77 -2.13 -6.59
CA GLU A 66 3.25 -3.31 -7.30
C GLU A 66 3.95 -2.93 -8.61
N ARG A 67 3.38 -1.99 -9.39
CA ARG A 67 4.02 -1.52 -10.64
C ARG A 67 5.38 -0.88 -10.35
N VAL A 68 5.48 0.00 -9.35
CA VAL A 68 6.75 0.60 -8.92
C VAL A 68 7.71 -0.46 -8.39
N TRP A 69 7.22 -1.46 -7.66
CA TRP A 69 8.05 -2.55 -7.15
C TRP A 69 8.59 -3.46 -8.27
N PHE A 70 7.82 -3.68 -9.34
CA PHE A 70 8.28 -4.40 -10.52
C PHE A 70 9.27 -3.57 -11.37
N THR A 71 9.10 -2.26 -11.44
CA THR A 71 10.01 -1.35 -12.17
C THR A 71 11.28 -1.02 -11.37
N SER A 72 11.18 -0.98 -10.04
CA SER A 72 12.31 -0.75 -9.16
C SER A 72 13.23 -1.97 -9.19
N ASN A 73 14.41 -1.79 -9.77
CA ASN A 73 15.49 -2.78 -9.88
C ASN A 73 16.09 -3.21 -8.51
N TRP A 74 15.42 -2.91 -7.39
CA TRP A 74 15.84 -3.23 -6.03
C TRP A 74 15.86 -4.76 -5.83
N GLY A 75 17.00 -5.36 -6.18
CA GLY A 75 17.26 -6.78 -6.02
C GLY A 75 17.49 -7.56 -7.32
N VAL A 76 17.53 -6.93 -8.50
CA VAL A 76 18.16 -7.59 -9.64
C VAL A 76 19.66 -7.52 -9.41
N ILE A 77 20.21 -8.54 -8.73
CA ILE A 77 21.58 -8.95 -8.98
C ILE A 77 21.56 -9.32 -10.46
N LYS A 78 21.93 -8.38 -11.34
CA LYS A 78 22.20 -8.74 -12.73
C LYS A 78 23.26 -9.83 -12.63
N PRO A 79 23.01 -11.06 -13.09
CA PRO A 79 24.06 -12.06 -13.09
C PRO A 79 25.26 -11.42 -13.79
N ASN A 80 26.43 -11.48 -13.14
CA ASN A 80 27.65 -10.90 -13.68
C ASN A 80 27.78 -11.45 -15.10
N LYS A 81 27.64 -10.56 -16.09
CA LYS A 81 27.77 -10.92 -17.48
C LYS A 81 29.27 -10.99 -17.71
N ASN A 82 29.83 -12.19 -17.55
CA ASN A 82 31.21 -12.49 -17.94
C ASN A 82 31.47 -11.98 -19.36
#